data_AF-A0A4Y2BFP2-F1
#
_entry.id   AF-A0A4Y2BFP2-F1
#
_cell.length_a   1.000
_cell.length_b   1.000
_cell.length_c   1.000
_cell.angle_alpha   90.00
_cell.angle_beta   90.00
_cell.angle_gamma   90.00
#
_symmetry.space_group_name_H-M   'P 1'
#
loop_
_entity.id
_entity.type
_entity.pdbx_description
1 polymer ?
#
loop_
_entity_poly.entity_id
_entity_poly.type
_entity_poly.pdbx_seq_one_letter_code
_entity_poly.pdbx_strand_id
1 'polypeptide(L)'
;MVTILENAINSHPDLKDVCMARVPRKRQPQILIYDVTVTPGEREAVEAAFIQQLRSSNNFHPGSDMKVICKKPGRGSYQHWVLAVAPGLFNCIKDCTRLYFGFG
;
A
#
# COMPACT_ATOMS: atom_id res chain seq x y z
N MET A 1 7.76 25.09 -11.89
CA MET A 1 7.41 25.68 -10.59
C MET A 1 8.07 24.96 -9.40
N VAL A 2 7.94 23.62 -9.29
CA VAL A 2 8.56 22.84 -8.17
C VAL A 2 10.08 23.06 -8.06
N THR A 3 10.76 23.12 -9.20
CA THR A 3 12.22 23.36 -9.28
C THR A 3 12.66 24.74 -8.80
N ILE A 4 11.80 25.76 -8.90
CA ILE A 4 12.13 27.13 -8.49
C ILE A 4 12.13 27.23 -6.96
N LEU A 5 11.11 26.65 -6.31
CA LEU A 5 11.01 26.59 -4.85
C LEU A 5 12.08 25.70 -4.23
N GLU A 6 12.36 24.55 -4.84
CA GLU A 6 13.41 23.64 -4.39
C GLU A 6 14.79 24.33 -4.43
N ASN A 7 15.11 25.00 -5.54
CA ASN A 7 16.36 25.75 -5.68
C ASN A 7 16.42 26.95 -4.72
N ALA A 8 15.33 27.69 -4.55
CA ALA A 8 15.28 28.85 -3.66
C ALA A 8 15.54 28.46 -2.20
N ILE A 9 14.97 27.35 -1.72
CA ILE A 9 15.16 26.87 -0.35
C ILE A 9 16.57 26.28 -0.17
N ASN A 10 17.00 25.41 -1.08
CA ASN A 10 18.30 24.73 -0.97
C ASN A 10 19.50 25.65 -1.21
N SER A 11 19.31 26.79 -1.89
CA SER A 11 20.37 27.78 -2.15
C SER A 11 20.34 28.95 -1.15
N HIS A 12 19.35 29.01 -0.25
CA HIS A 12 19.23 30.12 0.69
C HIS A 12 20.33 30.01 1.77
N PRO A 13 21.09 31.09 2.04
CA PRO A 13 22.21 31.07 2.98
C PRO A 13 21.84 30.53 4.36
N ASP A 14 20.68 30.94 4.88
CA ASP A 14 20.24 30.55 6.22
C ASP A 14 19.46 29.22 6.27
N LEU A 15 18.91 28.74 5.14
CA LEU A 15 18.04 27.57 5.13
C LEU A 15 18.77 26.30 4.70
N LYS A 16 19.78 26.41 3.82
CA LYS A 16 20.51 25.26 3.26
C LYS A 16 21.13 24.34 4.33
N ASP A 17 21.48 24.90 5.49
CA ASP A 17 22.15 24.18 6.57
C ASP A 17 21.16 23.59 7.60
N VAL A 18 19.87 23.99 7.55
CA VAL A 18 18.83 23.56 8.50
C VAL A 18 17.68 22.78 7.85
N CYS A 19 17.44 22.95 6.55
CA CYS A 19 16.41 22.21 5.83
C CYS A 19 16.79 21.94 4.38
N MET A 20 16.21 20.89 3.82
CA MET A 20 16.39 20.51 2.42
C MET A 20 15.01 20.33 1.77
N ALA A 21 14.71 21.18 0.81
CA ALA A 21 13.59 20.99 -0.08
C ALA A 21 13.89 19.85 -1.05
N ARG A 22 12.91 18.98 -1.27
CA ARG A 22 12.97 17.90 -2.25
C ARG A 22 11.60 17.63 -2.81
N VAL A 23 11.54 16.95 -3.95
CA VAL A 23 10.29 16.41 -4.49
C VAL A 23 9.58 15.55 -3.43
N PRO A 24 8.27 15.78 -3.18
CA PRO A 24 7.51 14.95 -2.26
C PRO A 24 7.61 13.48 -2.64
N ARG A 25 7.84 12.62 -1.64
CA ARG A 25 7.79 11.16 -1.87
C ARG A 25 6.42 10.82 -2.46
N LYS A 26 6.42 10.15 -3.61
CA LYS A 26 5.17 9.67 -4.22
C LYS A 26 4.47 8.77 -3.21
N ARG A 27 3.16 8.96 -3.05
CA ARG A 27 2.35 8.10 -2.19
C ARG A 27 2.42 6.68 -2.75
N GLN A 28 2.74 5.71 -1.90
CA GLN A 28 2.57 4.32 -2.25
C GLN A 28 1.07 4.05 -2.39
N PRO A 29 0.60 3.50 -3.52
CA PRO A 29 -0.82 3.23 -3.68
C PRO A 29 -1.30 2.23 -2.62
N GLN A 30 -2.54 2.45 -2.18
CA GLN A 30 -3.17 1.66 -1.12
C GLN A 30 -4.54 1.18 -1.60
N ILE A 31 -4.87 -0.05 -1.22
CA ILE A 31 -6.21 -0.61 -1.42
C ILE A 31 -6.82 -0.99 -0.07
N LEU A 32 -8.13 -0.83 0.05
CA LEU A 32 -8.91 -1.21 1.22
C LEU A 32 -9.69 -2.48 0.90
N ILE A 33 -9.44 -3.54 1.66
CA ILE A 33 -10.18 -4.80 1.59
C ILE A 33 -11.17 -4.84 2.74
N TYR A 34 -12.44 -5.07 2.40
CA TYR A 34 -13.52 -5.22 3.35
C TYR A 34 -13.71 -6.68 3.78
N ASP A 35 -14.39 -6.87 4.90
CA ASP A 35 -14.90 -8.16 5.37
C ASP A 35 -13.87 -9.31 5.46
N VAL A 36 -12.64 -9.01 5.89
CA VAL A 36 -11.62 -10.01 6.18
C VAL A 36 -11.94 -10.69 7.52
N THR A 37 -12.04 -12.02 7.52
CA THR A 37 -12.31 -12.80 8.74
C THR A 37 -11.16 -12.70 9.73
N VAL A 38 -11.47 -12.57 11.03
CA VAL A 38 -10.45 -12.62 12.08
C VAL A 38 -9.96 -14.05 12.24
N THR A 39 -8.72 -14.31 11.82
CA THR A 39 -8.07 -15.62 11.99
C THR A 39 -7.15 -15.59 13.21
N PRO A 40 -7.27 -16.54 14.15
CA PRO A 40 -6.33 -16.68 15.26
C PRO A 40 -4.97 -17.17 14.74
N GLY A 41 -3.88 -16.68 15.33
CA GLY A 41 -2.52 -17.10 14.98
C GLY A 41 -1.50 -15.97 15.05
N GLU A 42 -0.27 -16.28 14.66
CA GLU A 42 0.79 -15.29 14.54
C GLU A 42 0.46 -14.29 13.43
N ARG A 43 0.58 -13.00 13.76
CA ARG A 43 0.19 -11.90 12.86
C ARG A 43 0.86 -12.00 11.50
N GLU A 44 2.17 -12.22 11.46
CA GLU A 44 2.94 -12.24 10.22
C GLU A 44 2.55 -13.43 9.34
N ALA A 45 2.36 -14.61 9.94
CA ALA A 45 1.93 -15.81 9.22
C ALA A 45 0.53 -15.63 8.59
N VAL A 46 -0.42 -15.05 9.34
CA VAL A 46 -1.79 -14.79 8.85
C VAL A 46 -1.77 -13.77 7.71
N GLU A 47 -0.98 -12.70 7.82
CA GLU A 47 -0.84 -11.69 6.77
C GLU A 47 -0.18 -12.26 5.51
N ALA A 48 0.89 -13.06 5.67
CA ALA A 48 1.59 -13.69 4.56
C ALA A 48 0.70 -14.69 3.81
N ALA A 49 -0.02 -15.54 4.53
CA ALA A 49 -0.96 -16.50 3.95
C ALA A 49 -2.09 -15.79 3.17
N PHE A 50 -2.65 -14.72 3.75
CA PHE A 50 -3.67 -13.91 3.08
C PHE A 50 -3.15 -13.30 1.78
N ILE A 51 -1.96 -12.67 1.80
CA ILE A 51 -1.37 -12.06 0.59
C ILE A 51 -1.05 -13.12 -0.46
N GLN A 52 -0.56 -14.29 -0.05
CA GLN A 52 -0.28 -15.40 -0.95
C GLN A 52 -1.54 -15.89 -1.65
N GLN A 53 -2.63 -16.08 -0.90
CA GLN A 53 -3.93 -16.49 -1.47
C GLN A 53 -4.48 -15.43 -2.42
N LEU A 54 -4.42 -14.14 -2.04
CA LEU A 54 -4.86 -13.05 -2.91
C LEU A 54 -4.07 -13.01 -4.23
N ARG A 55 -2.75 -13.25 -4.17
CA ARG A 55 -1.90 -13.32 -5.36
C ARG A 55 -2.27 -14.47 -6.28
N SER A 56 -2.47 -15.67 -5.73
CA SER A 56 -2.83 -16.84 -6.54
C SER A 56 -4.21 -16.69 -7.17
N SER A 57 -5.20 -16.17 -6.44
CA SER A 57 -6.56 -16.00 -6.96
C SER A 57 -6.67 -14.97 -8.10
N ASN A 58 -5.73 -14.02 -8.20
CA ASN A 58 -5.77 -12.96 -9.22
C ASN A 58 -4.61 -13.04 -10.23
N ASN A 59 -3.82 -14.11 -10.21
CA ASN A 59 -2.65 -14.31 -11.07
C ASN A 59 -1.66 -13.13 -11.06
N PHE A 60 -1.43 -12.52 -9.88
CA PHE A 60 -0.47 -11.43 -9.76
C PHE A 60 0.97 -11.93 -9.91
N HIS A 61 1.82 -11.18 -10.63
CA HIS A 61 3.19 -11.58 -10.90
C HIS A 61 4.00 -11.73 -9.58
N PRO A 62 4.79 -12.80 -9.40
CA PRO A 62 5.70 -12.94 -8.26
C PRO A 62 6.75 -11.81 -8.29
N GLY A 63 6.73 -10.93 -7.29
CA GLY A 63 7.47 -9.65 -7.30
C GLY A 63 6.57 -8.41 -7.25
N SER A 64 5.26 -8.59 -7.33
CA SER A 64 4.29 -7.53 -7.02
C SER A 64 4.24 -7.33 -5.51
N ASP A 65 4.98 -6.34 -5.01
CA ASP A 65 5.04 -6.03 -3.58
C ASP A 65 3.66 -5.66 -3.04
N MET A 66 3.26 -6.38 -1.99
CA MET A 66 2.06 -6.15 -1.21
C MET A 66 2.38 -6.30 0.26
N LYS A 67 1.87 -5.38 1.09
CA LYS A 67 2.06 -5.43 2.53
C LYS A 67 0.84 -4.88 3.25
N VAL A 68 0.42 -5.54 4.32
CA VAL A 68 -0.62 -5.00 5.22
C VAL A 68 -0.02 -3.85 6.04
N ILE A 69 -0.60 -2.66 5.91
CA ILE A 69 -0.17 -1.48 6.67
C ILE A 69 -0.97 -1.36 7.96
N CYS A 70 -2.28 -1.51 7.86
CA CYS A 70 -3.16 -1.41 9.03
C CYS A 70 -4.39 -2.28 8.89
N LYS A 71 -4.94 -2.64 10.04
CA LYS A 71 -6.19 -3.36 10.18
C LYS A 71 -7.14 -2.45 10.96
N LYS A 72 -8.35 -2.30 10.44
CA LYS A 72 -9.42 -1.52 11.07
C LYS A 72 -10.52 -2.48 11.52
N PRO A 73 -11.19 -2.21 12.65
CA PRO A 73 -12.37 -2.98 13.03
C PRO A 73 -13.45 -2.81 11.96
N GLY A 74 -14.05 -3.94 11.55
CA GLY A 74 -15.20 -3.97 10.65
C GLY A 74 -16.50 -4.23 11.41
N ARG A 75 -17.52 -4.73 10.71
CA ARG A 75 -18.77 -5.15 11.35
C ARG A 75 -18.63 -6.55 11.96
N GLY A 76 -19.09 -6.74 13.19
CA GLY A 76 -19.12 -8.06 13.83
C GLY A 76 -17.72 -8.68 13.98
N SER A 77 -17.55 -9.91 13.48
CA SER A 77 -16.29 -10.66 13.52
C SER A 77 -15.35 -10.37 12.34
N TYR A 78 -15.62 -9.32 11.57
CA TYR A 78 -14.82 -8.95 10.40
C TYR A 78 -13.89 -7.76 10.66
N GLN A 79 -12.82 -7.69 9.86
CA GLN A 79 -11.86 -6.60 9.82
C GLN A 79 -11.77 -6.01 8.41
N HIS A 80 -11.32 -4.77 8.33
CA HIS A 80 -10.96 -4.13 7.08
C HIS A 80 -9.45 -3.94 7.02
N TRP A 81 -8.82 -4.38 5.94
CA TRP A 81 -7.37 -4.37 5.80
C TRP A 81 -6.94 -3.34 4.77
N VAL A 82 -5.95 -2.52 5.12
CA VAL A 82 -5.31 -1.61 4.18
C VAL A 82 -4.00 -2.24 3.72
N LEU A 83 -3.90 -2.49 2.42
CA LEU A 83 -2.69 -3.00 1.78
C LEU A 83 -1.97 -1.88 1.04
N ALA A 84 -0.68 -1.73 1.28
CA ALA A 84 0.20 -1.06 0.34
C ALA A 84 0.47 -2.00 -0.83
N VAL A 85 0.41 -1.46 -2.04
CA VAL A 85 0.68 -2.18 -3.29
C VAL A 85 1.77 -1.47 -4.08
N ALA A 86 2.56 -2.23 -4.84
CA ALA A 86 3.47 -1.66 -5.82
C ALA A 86 2.70 -0.83 -6.87
N PRO A 87 3.21 0.33 -7.33
CA PRO A 87 2.53 1.14 -8.34
C PRO A 87 2.22 0.40 -9.64
N GLY A 88 3.11 -0.52 -10.06
CA GLY A 88 2.87 -1.38 -11.22
C GLY A 88 1.64 -2.26 -11.06
N LEU A 89 1.52 -2.93 -9.90
CA LEU A 89 0.35 -3.74 -9.59
C LEU A 89 -0.91 -2.88 -9.50
N PHE A 90 -0.84 -1.73 -8.83
CA PHE A 90 -1.98 -0.82 -8.71
C PHE A 90 -2.50 -0.40 -10.08
N ASN A 91 -1.61 -0.07 -11.02
CA ASN A 91 -2.03 0.30 -12.38
C ASN A 91 -2.78 -0.82 -13.12
N CYS A 92 -2.52 -2.08 -12.80
CA CYS A 92 -3.23 -3.22 -13.38
C CYS A 92 -4.64 -3.41 -12.78
N ILE A 93 -4.86 -2.98 -11.52
CA ILE A 93 -6.10 -3.24 -10.78
C ILE A 93 -6.92 -1.99 -10.48
N LYS A 94 -6.43 -0.79 -10.80
CA LYS A 94 -7.07 0.50 -10.46
C LYS A 94 -8.50 0.64 -11.00
N ASP A 95 -8.79 -0.02 -12.12
CA ASP A 95 -10.09 0.01 -12.78
C ASP A 95 -10.95 -1.21 -12.37
N CYS A 96 -10.40 -2.13 -11.58
CA CYS A 96 -11.14 -3.27 -11.04
C CYS A 96 -11.87 -2.88 -9.76
N THR A 97 -13.19 -3.06 -9.74
CA THR A 97 -14.00 -2.85 -8.54
C THR A 97 -14.00 -4.04 -7.58
N ARG A 98 -13.50 -5.21 -8.01
CA ARG A 98 -13.49 -6.46 -7.26
C ARG A 98 -12.21 -7.24 -7.52
N LEU A 99 -11.69 -7.88 -6.47
CA LEU A 99 -10.60 -8.85 -6.54
C LEU A 99 -11.14 -10.22 -6.12
N TYR A 100 -10.61 -11.28 -6.71
CA TYR A 100 -10.96 -12.65 -6.37
C TYR A 100 -10.21 -13.08 -5.11
N PHE A 101 -10.90 -13.74 -4.17
CA PHE A 101 -10.30 -14.25 -2.94
C PHE A 101 -10.95 -15.59 -2.58
N GLY A 102 -10.33 -16.69 -3.01
CA GLY A 102 -10.92 -18.02 -2.94
C GLY A 102 -10.38 -18.94 -4.03
N PHE A 103 -11.04 -20.08 -4.23
CA PHE A 103 -10.72 -20.99 -5.32
C PHE A 103 -11.00 -20.31 -6.66
N GLY A 104 -9.93 -20.08 -7.42
CA GLY A 104 -10.01 -19.87 -8.87
C GLY A 104 -10.20 -21.20 -9.58
#